data_AF-A0A5N5QQZ7-F1
#
_entry.id   AF-A0A5N5QQZ7-F1
#
_cell.length_a   1.000
_cell.length_b   1.000
_cell.length_c   1.000
_cell.angle_alpha   90.00
_cell.angle_beta   90.00
_cell.angle_gamma   90.00
#
_symmetry.space_group_name_H-M   'P 1'
#
loop_
_entity.id
_entity.type
_entity.pdbx_description
1 polymer ?
#
loop_
_entity_poly.entity_id
_entity_poly.type
_entity_poly.pdbx_seq_one_letter_code
_entity_poly.pdbx_strand_id
1 'polypeptide(L)'
;MHSSDSPIDLRILKIHHSDIAGHYEFEIKPNFECRQALEAARIELLHQIKKDHCNVLLVEGWKVTKLRRGHEMRIRVHYHGRPARATGNVQHRNPPFIEVLEFN
;
A
#
# COMPACT_ATOMS: atom_id res chain seq x y z
N MET A 1 -7.37 19.92 37.12
CA MET A 1 -6.31 19.48 36.19
C MET A 1 -6.99 18.88 34.98
N HIS A 2 -7.05 19.59 33.85
CA HIS A 2 -7.43 18.98 32.58
C HIS A 2 -6.17 18.35 32.00
N SER A 3 -6.13 17.02 31.95
CA SER A 3 -5.14 16.29 31.17
C SER A 3 -5.44 16.58 29.71
N SER A 4 -4.71 17.51 29.12
CA SER A 4 -4.72 17.75 27.69
C SER A 4 -3.96 16.62 27.01
N ASP A 5 -4.62 15.47 26.86
CA ASP A 5 -4.19 14.40 25.95
C ASP A 5 -4.32 14.93 24.52
N SER A 6 -3.33 15.72 24.11
CA SER A 6 -3.17 16.10 22.71
C SER A 6 -2.84 14.81 21.95
N PRO A 7 -3.59 14.47 20.89
CA PRO A 7 -3.28 13.28 20.10
C PRO A 7 -1.82 13.36 19.62
N ILE A 8 -1.08 12.26 19.77
CA ILE A 8 0.33 12.23 19.40
C ILE A 8 0.44 12.40 17.88
N ASP A 9 0.87 13.58 17.46
CA ASP A 9 1.05 13.91 16.05
C ASP A 9 2.02 12.96 15.35
N LEU A 10 1.75 12.70 14.07
CA LEU A 10 2.64 11.92 13.23
C LEU A 10 3.94 12.70 12.96
N ARG A 11 5.08 12.11 13.31
CA ARG A 11 6.40 12.70 13.08
C ARG A 11 7.25 11.81 12.18
N ILE A 12 7.79 12.38 11.12
CA ILE A 12 8.74 11.71 10.22
C ILE A 12 10.15 11.81 10.82
N LEU A 13 10.82 10.67 10.96
CA LEU A 13 12.16 10.55 11.52
C LEU A 13 13.24 10.34 10.44
N LYS A 14 12.85 9.68 9.34
CA LYS A 14 13.73 9.37 8.21
C LYS A 14 12.89 9.23 6.95
N ILE A 15 13.40 9.74 5.84
CA ILE A 15 12.88 9.48 4.50
C ILE A 15 13.91 8.65 3.77
N HIS A 16 13.47 7.58 3.09
CA HIS A 16 14.35 6.78 2.25
C HIS A 16 14.78 7.58 1.02
N HIS A 17 16.03 7.39 0.59
CA HIS A 17 16.64 8.23 -0.47
C HIS A 17 16.07 7.95 -1.87
N SER A 18 15.46 6.78 -2.08
CA SER A 18 14.87 6.35 -3.34
C SER A 18 13.43 5.86 -3.17
N ASP A 19 12.66 5.95 -4.26
CA ASP A 19 11.40 5.21 -4.40
C ASP A 19 11.69 3.73 -4.55
N ILE A 20 10.72 2.92 -4.14
CA ILE A 20 10.74 1.48 -4.35
C ILE A 20 9.47 1.05 -5.07
N ALA A 21 9.52 -0.13 -5.68
CA ALA A 21 8.37 -0.74 -6.30
C ALA A 21 8.36 -2.25 -6.12
N GLY A 22 7.15 -2.82 -6.10
CA GLY A 22 6.90 -4.25 -6.07
C GLY A 22 5.94 -4.65 -7.19
N HIS A 23 6.16 -5.85 -7.73
CA HIS A 23 5.31 -6.46 -8.75
C HIS A 23 4.70 -7.72 -8.16
N TYR A 24 3.37 -7.74 -8.08
CA TYR A 24 2.61 -8.80 -7.42
C TYR A 24 1.60 -9.37 -8.41
N GLU A 25 1.51 -10.70 -8.47
CA GLU A 25 0.58 -11.38 -9.35
C GLU A 25 -0.35 -12.25 -8.52
N PHE A 26 -1.63 -12.14 -8.81
CA PHE A 26 -2.70 -12.87 -8.13
C PHE A 26 -3.57 -13.57 -9.17
N GLU A 27 -3.95 -14.80 -8.92
CA GLU A 27 -4.96 -15.50 -9.71
C GLU A 27 -6.36 -15.00 -9.31
N ILE A 28 -7.20 -14.66 -10.30
CA ILE A 28 -8.58 -14.29 -10.02
C ILE A 28 -9.37 -15.55 -9.70
N LYS A 29 -9.95 -15.58 -8.50
CA LYS A 29 -10.96 -16.53 -8.07
C LYS A 29 -12.34 -15.86 -8.14
N PRO A 30 -13.46 -16.61 -8.14
CA PRO A 30 -14.81 -16.05 -8.27
C PRO A 30 -15.15 -14.89 -7.31
N ASN A 31 -14.46 -14.80 -6.17
CA ASN A 31 -14.64 -13.75 -5.15
C ASN A 31 -13.35 -12.96 -4.88
N PHE A 32 -12.38 -12.94 -5.80
CA PHE A 32 -11.12 -12.22 -5.63
C PHE A 32 -11.04 -11.02 -6.57
N GLU A 33 -11.11 -9.83 -5.98
CA GLU A 33 -11.28 -8.57 -6.71
C GLU A 33 -9.99 -7.74 -6.77
N CYS A 34 -9.97 -6.77 -7.69
CA CYS A 34 -8.83 -5.86 -7.84
C CYS A 34 -8.50 -5.08 -6.58
N ARG A 35 -9.52 -4.72 -5.78
CA ARG A 35 -9.35 -4.04 -4.49
C ARG A 35 -8.50 -4.87 -3.52
N GLN A 36 -8.86 -6.13 -3.32
CA GLN A 36 -8.16 -7.05 -2.44
C GLN A 36 -6.73 -7.30 -2.91
N ALA A 37 -6.53 -7.48 -4.23
CA ALA A 37 -5.20 -7.62 -4.82
C ALA A 37 -4.32 -6.39 -4.55
N LEU A 38 -4.89 -5.19 -4.65
CA LEU A 38 -4.19 -3.93 -4.42
C LEU A 38 -3.82 -3.75 -2.94
N GLU A 39 -4.74 -4.04 -2.02
CA GLU A 39 -4.48 -4.00 -0.58
C GLU A 39 -3.38 -4.99 -0.18
N ALA A 40 -3.44 -6.22 -0.71
CA ALA A 40 -2.41 -7.23 -0.49
C ALA A 40 -1.04 -6.77 -1.00
N ALA A 41 -0.97 -6.24 -2.22
CA ALA A 41 0.26 -5.69 -2.79
C ALA A 41 0.86 -4.57 -1.93
N ARG A 42 0.03 -3.68 -1.38
CA ARG A 42 0.49 -2.63 -0.47
C ARG A 42 1.05 -3.21 0.84
N ILE A 43 0.34 -4.19 1.42
CA ILE A 43 0.79 -4.86 2.64
C ILE A 43 2.16 -5.53 2.42
N GLU A 44 2.34 -6.20 1.29
CA GLU A 44 3.61 -6.82 0.91
C GLU A 44 4.73 -5.78 0.78
N LEU A 45 4.47 -4.65 0.10
CA LEU A 45 5.48 -3.59 -0.01
C LEU A 45 5.83 -3.00 1.36
N LEU A 46 4.83 -2.78 2.23
CA LEU A 46 5.05 -2.32 3.61
C LEU A 46 5.84 -3.33 4.45
N HIS A 47 5.69 -4.63 4.21
CA HIS A 47 6.53 -5.63 4.86
C HIS A 47 7.97 -5.54 4.38
N GLN A 48 8.18 -5.33 3.08
CA GLN A 48 9.53 -5.23 2.51
C GLN A 48 10.29 -4.03 3.07
N ILE A 49 9.66 -2.87 3.29
CA ILE A 49 10.36 -1.67 3.82
C ILE A 49 10.79 -1.79 5.29
N LYS A 50 10.27 -2.78 6.03
CA LYS A 50 10.68 -3.03 7.42
C LYS A 50 12.17 -3.36 7.50
N LYS A 51 12.73 -4.00 6.45
CA LYS A 51 14.18 -4.31 6.35
C LYS A 51 15.05 -3.05 6.38
N ASP A 52 14.50 -1.92 5.91
CA ASP A 52 15.18 -0.61 5.86
C ASP A 52 14.81 0.28 7.06
N HIS A 53 14.22 -0.33 8.11
CA HIS A 53 13.68 0.31 9.31
C HIS A 53 12.64 1.39 9.03
N CYS A 54 11.91 1.27 7.91
CA CYS A 54 10.79 2.12 7.54
C CYS A 54 9.46 1.44 7.89
N ASN A 55 8.40 2.22 8.08
CA ASN A 55 7.08 1.72 8.49
C ASN A 55 5.89 2.39 7.77
N VAL A 56 6.15 3.40 6.94
CA VAL A 56 5.11 4.08 6.14
C VAL A 56 5.63 4.40 4.73
N LEU A 57 4.70 4.68 3.81
CA LEU A 57 4.97 5.30 2.51
C LEU A 57 4.49 6.75 2.57
N LEU A 58 5.37 7.71 2.23
CA LEU A 58 5.02 9.14 2.20
C LEU A 58 4.28 9.53 0.93
N VAL A 59 4.73 8.95 -0.18
CA VAL A 59 4.11 9.04 -1.49
C VAL A 59 3.90 7.60 -1.93
N GLU A 60 2.73 7.31 -2.46
CA GLU A 60 2.40 5.99 -2.98
C GLU A 60 1.57 6.10 -4.25
N GLY A 61 1.67 5.08 -5.10
CA GLY A 61 0.92 4.97 -6.33
C GLY A 61 0.88 3.52 -6.80
N TRP A 62 -0.03 3.23 -7.71
CA TRP A 62 -0.23 1.87 -8.18
C TRP A 62 -0.75 1.81 -9.61
N LYS A 63 -0.54 0.64 -10.22
CA LYS A 63 -1.15 0.22 -11.48
C LYS A 63 -1.68 -1.19 -11.32
N VAL A 64 -2.94 -1.39 -11.66
CA VAL A 64 -3.58 -2.72 -11.71
C VAL A 64 -3.80 -3.10 -13.16
N THR A 65 -3.44 -4.33 -13.53
CA THR A 65 -3.66 -4.89 -14.88
C THR A 65 -4.41 -6.20 -14.75
N LYS A 66 -5.61 -6.29 -15.33
CA LYS A 66 -6.36 -7.55 -15.49
C LYS A 66 -5.85 -8.25 -16.76
N LEU A 67 -5.36 -9.47 -16.61
CA LEU A 67 -4.86 -10.32 -17.69
C LEU A 67 -5.81 -11.51 -17.88
N ARG A 68 -6.10 -11.86 -19.14
CA ARG A 68 -6.96 -13.01 -19.49
C ARG A 68 -6.24 -13.92 -20.48
N ARG A 69 -6.27 -15.23 -20.21
CA ARG A 69 -5.85 -16.28 -21.14
C ARG A 69 -6.93 -17.37 -21.17
N GLY A 70 -7.80 -17.33 -22.17
CA GLY A 70 -8.96 -18.22 -22.23
C GLY A 70 -9.91 -18.01 -21.03
N HIS A 71 -10.00 -19.02 -20.16
CA HIS A 71 -10.76 -18.97 -18.90
C HIS A 71 -9.92 -18.57 -17.69
N GLU A 72 -8.59 -18.54 -17.82
CA GLU A 72 -7.70 -18.10 -16.76
C GLU A 72 -7.64 -16.58 -16.70
N MET A 73 -7.76 -16.04 -15.49
CA MET A 73 -7.73 -14.62 -15.21
C MET A 73 -6.69 -14.34 -14.13
N ARG A 74 -5.85 -13.31 -14.34
CA ARG A 74 -4.84 -12.88 -13.36
C ARG A 74 -4.89 -11.38 -13.17
N ILE A 75 -4.57 -10.93 -11.96
CA ILE A 75 -4.37 -9.52 -11.63
C ILE A 75 -2.88 -9.32 -11.39
N ARG A 76 -2.27 -8.40 -12.15
CA ARG A 76 -0.94 -7.90 -11.86
C ARG A 76 -1.04 -6.52 -11.21
N VAL A 77 -0.45 -6.36 -10.04
CA VAL A 77 -0.35 -5.09 -9.33
C VAL A 77 1.10 -4.65 -9.34
N HIS A 78 1.34 -3.45 -9.86
CA HIS A 78 2.59 -2.72 -9.69
C HIS A 78 2.35 -1.64 -8.65
N TYR A 79 2.91 -1.79 -7.46
CA TYR A 79 2.78 -0.84 -6.35
C TYR A 79 4.11 -0.16 -6.12
N HIS A 80 4.12 1.16 -5.92
CA HIS A 80 5.34 1.91 -5.67
C HIS A 80 5.13 2.99 -4.62
N GLY A 81 6.23 3.46 -4.03
CA GLY A 81 6.19 4.56 -3.09
C GLY A 81 7.55 4.93 -2.51
N ARG A 82 7.53 6.01 -1.71
CA ARG A 82 8.69 6.54 -0.99
C ARG A 82 8.66 6.08 0.47
N PRO A 83 9.51 5.13 0.88
CA PRO A 83 9.51 4.65 2.27
C PRO A 83 9.95 5.74 3.24
N ALA A 84 9.39 5.71 4.45
CA ALA A 84 9.83 6.54 5.56
C ALA A 84 9.65 5.82 6.90
N ARG A 85 10.38 6.31 7.90
CA ARG A 85 10.18 5.96 9.30
C ARG A 85 9.41 7.08 9.98
N ALA A 86 8.25 6.76 10.53
CA ALA A 86 7.40 7.65 11.29
C ALA A 86 7.17 7.13 12.72
N THR A 87 6.86 8.03 13.64
CA THR A 87 6.40 7.74 15.00
C THR A 87 5.14 8.55 15.33
N GLY A 88 4.46 8.23 16.43
CA GLY A 88 3.18 8.81 16.81
C GLY A 88 2.00 8.06 16.19
N ASN A 89 0.94 8.78 15.83
CA ASN A 89 -0.28 8.19 15.26
C ASN A 89 -0.10 7.76 13.79
N VAL A 90 0.60 6.64 13.58
CA VAL A 90 0.77 6.01 12.27
C VAL A 90 -0.47 5.21 11.94
N GLN A 91 -1.43 5.83 11.25
CA GLN A 91 -2.66 5.15 10.82
C GLN A 91 -2.44 4.30 9.58
N HIS A 92 -3.06 3.11 9.57
CA HIS A 92 -3.22 2.32 8.36
C HIS A 92 -4.20 3.03 7.43
N ARG A 93 -3.67 3.54 6.31
CA ARG A 93 -4.47 4.14 5.24
C ARG A 93 -4.72 3.13 4.14
N ASN A 94 -5.83 3.27 3.43
CA ASN A 94 -6.07 2.55 2.19
C ASN A 94 -5.10 3.05 1.10
N PRO A 95 -4.79 2.22 0.08
CA PRO A 95 -4.14 2.70 -1.13
C PRO A 95 -4.84 3.96 -1.69
N PRO A 96 -4.09 4.94 -2.20
CA PRO A 96 -4.67 6.19 -2.71
C PRO A 96 -5.58 5.91 -3.90
N PHE A 97 -6.72 6.59 -4.01
CA PHE A 97 -7.67 6.42 -5.13
C PHE A 97 -8.20 4.98 -5.31
N ILE A 98 -8.18 4.13 -4.27
CA ILE A 98 -8.64 2.75 -4.37
C ILE A 98 -10.11 2.64 -4.81
N GLU A 99 -10.90 3.67 -4.52
CA GLU A 99 -12.31 3.80 -4.86
C GLU A 99 -12.54 3.74 -6.38
N VAL A 100 -11.56 4.12 -7.19
CA VAL A 100 -11.63 4.00 -8.67
C VAL A 100 -11.84 2.55 -9.13
N LEU A 101 -11.48 1.56 -8.30
CA LEU A 101 -11.71 0.15 -8.60
C LEU A 101 -13.16 -0.31 -8.39
N GLU A 102 -14.02 0.48 -7.72
CA GLU A 102 -15.46 0.17 -7.55
C GLU A 102 -16.32 0.62 -8.74
N PHE A 103 -15.79 1.47 -9.62
CA PHE A 103 -16.51 2.02 -10.77
C PHE A 103 -16.27 1.25 -12.08
N ASN A 104 -15.63 0.08 -12.02
CA ASN A 104 -15.17 -0.70 -13.20
C ASN A 104 -15.71 -2.13 -13.24
#